data_AF-A0A4P8HB00-F1
#
_entry.id   AF-A0A4P8HB00-F1
#
_cell.length_a   1.000
_cell.length_b   1.000
_cell.length_c   1.000
_cell.angle_alpha   90.00
_cell.angle_beta   90.00
_cell.angle_gamma   90.00
#
_symmetry.space_group_name_H-M   'P 1'
#
loop_
_entity.id
_entity.type
_entity.pdbx_description
1 polymer ?
#
loop_
_entity_poly.entity_id
_entity_poly.type
_entity_poly.pdbx_seq_one_letter_code
_entity_poly.pdbx_strand_id
1 'polypeptide(L)'
;MTRTSADHDTRTSPLPPPPDGADFVVVANRLPVDRDDSGPEPSWTTSPGGLVTALAPVMQANDGAWIGWAGIPDEDIEPFDIDGMHLVPLTLSSDEVVSYYEGFSNATLWPLYHDVIVAPEFHRTWWESYLRVNTRFAEAAAKTAAAGATVWVHDYQLQLVPALVRALRPDVSIGFFNHIPFPPAELFAQLPWRSQILNGLLGADLIGFQRPADAANFRRAARVHAGFATKSSHIRVPENPESGTGAHIAEARAFPISVDTPTLDAAARDPETIARAQEIRSDLGDPETLILGVDRLDYTKGISHRLKAYGELLADGSIDPEQVTLVQIATPSRERIEQYQQIRTDVELAAGRINGEHSDLGTTAIHYFHHSYPREEMTALYLAADILLVTALRDGMNLVAKEYVACRTGEDGVLVLSEFAGAADHMNQAVLVNPHDIDGLKANILRAIEMEPAERRRRMRALRRRLIRDDVQSWSRSFLDTLEALDDDKDLRRWEAAEAKEPPEPTEPTESPEPGDTPAAPREPAP
;
A
#
# COMPACT_ATOMS: atom_id res chain seq x y z
N MET A 1 14.41 -45.88 4.01
CA MET A 1 13.11 -46.10 3.32
C MET A 1 12.67 -44.75 2.81
N THR A 2 12.83 -44.57 1.50
CA THR A 2 12.60 -43.33 0.74
C THR A 2 11.12 -42.96 0.77
N ARG A 3 10.78 -41.80 1.35
CA ARG A 3 9.48 -41.15 1.16
C ARG A 3 9.58 -40.28 -0.07
N THR A 4 8.74 -40.60 -1.05
CA THR A 4 8.48 -39.90 -2.30
C THR A 4 8.01 -38.48 -2.00
N SER A 5 8.68 -37.47 -2.56
CA SER A 5 8.15 -36.11 -2.66
C SER A 5 6.92 -36.14 -3.57
N ALA A 6 5.84 -35.49 -3.15
CA ALA A 6 4.72 -35.23 -4.02
C ALA A 6 5.09 -34.01 -4.88
N ASP A 7 5.43 -34.25 -6.14
CA ASP A 7 5.51 -33.19 -7.16
C ASP A 7 4.10 -32.61 -7.34
N HIS A 8 3.93 -31.34 -6.99
CA HIS A 8 2.79 -30.53 -7.43
C HIS A 8 3.12 -30.06 -8.85
N ASP A 9 2.72 -30.85 -9.84
CA ASP A 9 2.83 -30.54 -11.27
C ASP A 9 1.80 -29.43 -11.61
N THR A 10 2.18 -28.16 -11.40
CA THR A 10 1.40 -26.97 -11.79
C THR A 10 1.45 -26.82 -13.31
N ARG A 11 0.45 -27.38 -14.00
CA ARG A 11 0.36 -27.31 -15.46
C ARG A 11 -0.18 -25.97 -15.92
N THR A 12 0.69 -25.13 -16.46
CA THR A 12 0.34 -24.00 -17.32
C THR A 12 -0.24 -24.55 -18.63
N SER A 13 -1.53 -24.35 -18.89
CA SER A 13 -2.14 -24.69 -20.18
C SER A 13 -2.64 -23.40 -20.86
N PRO A 14 -2.27 -23.15 -22.13
CA PRO A 14 -2.85 -22.06 -22.89
C PRO A 14 -4.30 -22.42 -23.25
N LEU A 15 -5.27 -21.80 -22.59
CA LEU A 15 -6.68 -21.87 -22.94
C LEU A 15 -7.17 -20.50 -23.42
N PRO A 16 -8.09 -20.45 -24.39
CA PRO A 16 -8.72 -19.21 -24.81
C PRO A 16 -9.51 -18.59 -23.64
N PRO A 17 -9.72 -17.26 -23.64
CA PRO A 17 -10.50 -16.58 -22.60
C PRO A 17 -11.89 -17.24 -22.46
N PRO A 18 -12.51 -17.19 -21.27
CA PRO A 18 -13.86 -17.71 -21.07
C PRO A 18 -14.80 -17.15 -22.14
N PRO A 19 -15.65 -17.99 -22.76
CA PRO A 19 -16.37 -17.65 -23.99
C PRO A 19 -17.28 -16.41 -23.88
N ASP A 20 -17.66 -16.02 -22.65
CA ASP A 20 -18.54 -14.88 -22.34
C ASP A 20 -17.84 -13.76 -21.53
N GLY A 21 -16.51 -13.82 -21.33
CA GLY A 21 -15.75 -12.92 -20.44
C GLY A 21 -15.74 -13.37 -18.97
N ALA A 22 -15.01 -12.65 -18.12
CA ALA A 22 -14.93 -12.92 -16.67
C ALA A 22 -15.86 -12.00 -15.87
N ASP A 23 -16.64 -12.55 -14.94
CA ASP A 23 -17.58 -11.80 -14.08
C ASP A 23 -16.87 -10.93 -13.04
N PHE A 24 -15.61 -11.24 -12.74
CA PHE A 24 -14.79 -10.50 -11.80
C PHE A 24 -13.36 -10.35 -12.34
N VAL A 25 -12.90 -9.11 -12.48
CA VAL A 25 -11.61 -8.74 -13.08
C VAL A 25 -10.79 -7.91 -12.11
N VAL A 26 -9.63 -8.43 -11.71
CA VAL A 26 -8.63 -7.70 -10.93
C VAL A 26 -7.66 -7.02 -11.89
N VAL A 27 -7.36 -5.75 -11.67
CA VAL A 27 -6.39 -5.00 -12.46
C VAL A 27 -5.33 -4.43 -11.52
N ALA A 28 -4.12 -4.95 -11.59
CA ALA A 28 -3.00 -4.50 -10.76
C ALA A 28 -1.73 -4.35 -11.61
N ASN A 29 -0.78 -3.53 -11.17
CA ASN A 29 0.44 -3.31 -11.95
C ASN A 29 1.24 -4.60 -12.21
N ARG A 30 1.20 -5.58 -11.29
CA ARG A 30 1.89 -6.87 -11.43
C ARG A 30 0.89 -8.03 -11.48
N LEU A 31 1.24 -9.07 -12.22
CA LEU A 31 0.59 -10.37 -12.09
C LEU A 31 0.86 -10.98 -10.72
N PRO A 32 0.00 -11.90 -10.24
CA PRO A 32 0.14 -12.53 -8.93
C PRO A 32 1.11 -13.72 -8.96
N VAL A 33 2.14 -13.68 -9.82
CA VAL A 33 3.07 -14.79 -10.05
C VAL A 33 4.51 -14.32 -10.14
N ASP A 34 5.40 -15.20 -9.72
CA ASP A 34 6.84 -15.13 -9.92
C ASP A 34 7.24 -16.13 -11.00
N ARG A 35 8.15 -15.68 -11.88
CA ARG A 35 8.74 -16.53 -12.93
C ARG A 35 9.96 -17.24 -12.38
N ASP A 36 10.05 -18.54 -12.64
CA ASP A 36 11.23 -19.35 -12.41
C ASP A 36 11.84 -19.78 -13.75
N ASP A 37 13.02 -19.22 -14.04
CA ASP A 37 13.84 -19.49 -15.22
C ASP A 37 14.94 -20.54 -14.97
N SER A 38 14.94 -21.23 -13.83
CA SER A 38 15.95 -22.23 -13.50
C SER A 38 15.85 -23.51 -14.34
N GLY A 39 14.68 -23.75 -14.93
CA GLY A 39 14.40 -24.88 -15.81
C GLY A 39 14.71 -24.64 -17.29
N PRO A 40 14.59 -25.68 -18.13
CA PRO A 40 14.73 -25.55 -19.59
C PRO A 40 13.61 -24.74 -20.24
N GLU A 41 12.45 -24.64 -19.58
CA GLU A 41 11.34 -23.76 -19.97
C GLU A 41 10.96 -22.90 -18.76
N PRO A 42 10.55 -21.63 -18.99
CA PRO A 42 10.05 -20.78 -17.92
C PRO A 42 8.83 -21.38 -17.24
N SER A 43 8.83 -21.39 -15.92
CA SER A 43 7.66 -21.78 -15.12
C SER A 43 7.16 -20.60 -14.29
N TRP A 44 5.89 -20.66 -13.90
CA TRP A 44 5.23 -19.62 -13.12
C TRP A 44 4.74 -20.21 -11.81
N THR A 45 4.94 -19.49 -10.72
CA THR A 45 4.45 -19.87 -9.39
C THR A 45 3.72 -18.69 -8.76
N THR A 46 2.64 -18.96 -8.04
CA THR A 46 1.85 -17.91 -7.39
C THR A 46 2.66 -17.19 -6.31
N SER A 47 2.73 -15.86 -6.39
CA SER A 47 3.49 -15.03 -5.46
C SER A 47 2.84 -15.04 -4.06
N PRO A 48 3.62 -15.06 -2.98
CA PRO A 48 3.11 -15.07 -1.60
C PRO A 48 2.56 -13.70 -1.13
N GLY A 49 2.26 -12.78 -2.04
CA GLY A 49 1.92 -11.38 -1.71
C GLY A 49 0.53 -11.22 -1.07
N GLY A 50 0.42 -10.28 -0.12
CA GLY A 50 -0.82 -10.06 0.64
C GLY A 50 -2.07 -9.74 -0.21
N LEU A 51 -1.92 -9.06 -1.35
CA LEU A 51 -3.02 -8.84 -2.30
C LEU A 51 -3.45 -10.14 -2.99
N VAL A 52 -2.49 -10.99 -3.37
CA VAL A 52 -2.75 -12.29 -4.01
C VAL A 52 -3.51 -13.19 -3.04
N THR A 53 -3.05 -13.31 -1.79
CA THR A 53 -3.72 -14.12 -0.78
C THR A 53 -5.13 -13.60 -0.45
N ALA A 54 -5.34 -12.28 -0.48
CA ALA A 54 -6.65 -11.68 -0.27
C ALA A 54 -7.67 -12.08 -1.34
N LEU A 55 -7.23 -12.04 -2.60
CA LEU A 55 -8.10 -12.11 -3.75
C LEU A 55 -8.20 -13.51 -4.33
N ALA A 56 -7.23 -14.39 -4.12
CA ALA A 56 -7.23 -15.76 -4.66
C ALA A 56 -8.54 -16.53 -4.39
N PRO A 57 -9.12 -16.52 -3.16
CA PRO A 57 -10.40 -17.19 -2.92
C PRO A 57 -11.57 -16.56 -3.68
N VAL A 58 -11.56 -15.24 -3.85
CA VAL A 58 -12.58 -14.52 -4.63
C VAL A 58 -12.43 -14.84 -6.11
N MET A 59 -11.20 -14.91 -6.60
CA MET A 59 -10.87 -15.23 -7.99
C MET A 59 -11.33 -16.64 -8.36
N GLN A 60 -10.98 -17.62 -7.52
CA GLN A 60 -11.36 -19.02 -7.70
C GLN A 60 -12.88 -19.25 -7.63
N ALA A 61 -13.60 -18.44 -6.86
CA ALA A 61 -15.05 -18.57 -6.72
C ALA A 61 -15.86 -17.99 -7.90
N ASN A 62 -15.25 -17.11 -8.70
CA ASN A 62 -15.94 -16.33 -9.75
C ASN A 62 -15.33 -16.53 -11.15
N ASP A 63 -14.53 -17.59 -11.36
CA ASP A 63 -13.76 -17.82 -12.60
C ASP A 63 -13.05 -16.54 -13.09
N GLY A 64 -12.50 -15.78 -12.13
CA GLY A 64 -12.12 -14.40 -12.37
C GLY A 64 -10.78 -14.25 -13.09
N ALA A 65 -10.57 -13.09 -13.69
CA ALA A 65 -9.36 -12.75 -14.41
C ALA A 65 -8.48 -11.75 -13.66
N TRP A 66 -7.16 -11.88 -13.82
CA TRP A 66 -6.19 -10.93 -13.29
C TRP A 66 -5.33 -10.35 -14.41
N ILE A 67 -5.41 -9.04 -14.58
CA ILE A 67 -4.63 -8.29 -15.56
C ILE A 67 -3.44 -7.64 -14.87
N GLY A 68 -2.25 -7.82 -15.41
CA GLY A 68 -1.02 -7.30 -14.83
C GLY A 68 0.20 -7.45 -15.71
N TRP A 69 1.28 -6.72 -15.38
CA TRP A 69 2.58 -6.94 -16.01
C TRP A 69 3.31 -8.11 -15.34
N ALA A 70 3.85 -9.00 -16.16
CA ALA A 70 4.64 -10.17 -15.75
C ALA A 70 5.99 -9.82 -15.10
N GLY A 71 6.41 -8.55 -15.17
CA GLY A 71 7.62 -8.09 -14.50
C GLY A 71 8.89 -8.09 -15.33
N ILE A 72 8.76 -8.44 -16.60
CA ILE A 72 9.86 -8.51 -17.56
C ILE A 72 9.54 -7.57 -18.73
N PRO A 73 10.45 -6.65 -19.07
CA PRO A 73 10.23 -5.74 -20.19
C PRO A 73 10.37 -6.45 -21.54
N ASP A 74 9.71 -5.90 -22.56
CA ASP A 74 9.85 -6.27 -23.98
C ASP A 74 9.49 -7.73 -24.32
N GLU A 75 8.71 -8.40 -23.46
CA GLU A 75 8.27 -9.79 -23.66
C GLU A 75 6.75 -9.89 -23.75
N ASP A 76 6.27 -10.43 -24.88
CA ASP A 76 4.87 -10.75 -25.09
C ASP A 76 4.58 -12.15 -24.53
N ILE A 77 3.75 -12.20 -23.49
CA ILE A 77 3.34 -13.45 -22.82
C ILE A 77 1.85 -13.65 -23.09
N GLU A 78 1.49 -14.80 -23.66
CA GLU A 78 0.10 -15.18 -23.91
C GLU A 78 -0.65 -15.41 -22.58
N PRO A 79 -1.97 -15.14 -22.52
CA PRO A 79 -2.78 -15.47 -21.34
C PRO A 79 -2.69 -16.95 -20.93
N PHE A 80 -2.73 -17.20 -19.63
CA PHE A 80 -2.61 -18.55 -19.06
C PHE A 80 -3.35 -18.67 -17.73
N ASP A 81 -3.70 -19.90 -17.36
CA ASP A 81 -4.35 -20.19 -16.07
C ASP A 81 -3.35 -20.74 -15.05
N ILE A 82 -3.49 -20.30 -13.79
CA ILE A 82 -2.76 -20.86 -12.64
C ILE A 82 -3.64 -20.81 -11.40
N ASP A 83 -3.67 -21.89 -10.63
CA ASP A 83 -4.41 -22.00 -9.36
C ASP A 83 -5.88 -21.52 -9.44
N GLY A 84 -6.56 -21.76 -10.58
CA GLY A 84 -7.94 -21.35 -10.81
C GLY A 84 -8.15 -19.86 -11.10
N MET A 85 -7.09 -19.14 -11.50
CA MET A 85 -7.13 -17.74 -11.92
C MET A 85 -6.72 -17.62 -13.38
N HIS A 86 -7.49 -16.85 -14.17
CA HIS A 86 -7.12 -16.53 -15.55
C HIS A 86 -6.21 -15.31 -15.60
N LEU A 87 -4.95 -15.48 -15.96
CA LEU A 87 -3.98 -14.39 -16.00
C LEU A 87 -3.88 -13.79 -17.40
N VAL A 88 -3.97 -12.46 -17.48
CA VAL A 88 -3.88 -11.68 -18.71
C VAL A 88 -2.67 -10.75 -18.63
N PRO A 89 -1.50 -11.18 -19.14
CA PRO A 89 -0.27 -10.40 -19.10
C PRO A 89 -0.37 -9.16 -19.99
N LEU A 90 0.21 -8.05 -19.51
CA LEU A 90 0.49 -6.87 -20.34
C LEU A 90 1.98 -6.66 -20.54
N THR A 91 2.36 -6.49 -21.80
CA THR A 91 3.73 -6.16 -22.21
C THR A 91 4.04 -4.70 -21.90
N LEU A 92 5.10 -4.46 -21.13
CA LEU A 92 5.69 -3.14 -20.99
C LEU A 92 7.03 -3.14 -21.71
N SER A 93 7.29 -2.13 -22.53
CA SER A 93 8.63 -1.95 -23.09
C SER A 93 9.62 -1.50 -22.03
N SER A 94 10.92 -1.69 -22.25
CA SER A 94 11.97 -1.17 -21.36
C SER A 94 11.82 0.34 -21.09
N ASP A 95 11.49 1.12 -22.12
CA ASP A 95 11.28 2.57 -22.00
C ASP A 95 10.05 2.92 -21.15
N GLU A 96 8.99 2.09 -21.20
CA GLU A 96 7.80 2.26 -20.37
C GLU A 96 8.04 1.84 -18.93
N VAL A 97 8.86 0.81 -18.69
CA VAL A 97 9.30 0.48 -17.33
C VAL A 97 10.02 1.68 -16.71
N VAL A 98 10.91 2.33 -17.46
CA VAL A 98 11.61 3.54 -16.98
C VAL A 98 10.64 4.71 -16.81
N SER A 99 9.79 5.01 -17.80
CA SER A 99 9.01 6.25 -17.81
C SER A 99 7.72 6.19 -16.98
N TYR A 100 6.98 5.07 -17.04
CA TYR A 100 5.73 4.88 -16.31
C TYR A 100 5.95 4.35 -14.89
N TYR A 101 6.77 3.31 -14.74
CA TYR A 101 6.92 2.63 -13.46
C TYR A 101 7.99 3.30 -12.59
N GLU A 102 9.23 3.40 -13.06
CA GLU A 102 10.31 4.04 -12.30
C GLU A 102 10.10 5.55 -12.19
N GLY A 103 9.71 6.19 -13.29
CA GLY A 103 9.43 7.63 -13.40
C GLY A 103 8.12 8.03 -12.73
N PHE A 104 7.02 8.05 -13.47
CA PHE A 104 5.77 8.64 -12.97
C PHE A 104 5.26 7.97 -11.68
N SER A 105 5.29 6.65 -11.62
CA SER A 105 4.76 5.94 -10.45
C SER A 105 5.69 6.11 -9.23
N ASN A 106 6.98 5.81 -9.37
CA ASN A 106 7.89 5.70 -8.22
C ASN A 106 8.74 6.95 -7.93
N ALA A 107 8.92 7.86 -8.88
CA ALA A 107 9.64 9.13 -8.70
C ALA A 107 8.71 10.37 -8.69
N THR A 108 7.46 10.25 -9.15
CA THR A 108 6.44 11.32 -9.00
C THR A 108 5.42 10.99 -7.90
N LEU A 109 4.59 9.96 -8.10
CA LEU A 109 3.44 9.69 -7.22
C LEU A 109 3.85 9.17 -5.85
N TRP A 110 4.76 8.20 -5.80
CA TRP A 110 5.22 7.61 -4.53
C TRP A 110 5.77 8.66 -3.55
N PRO A 111 6.79 9.48 -3.89
CA PRO A 111 7.28 10.51 -2.98
C PRO A 111 6.20 11.54 -2.61
N LEU A 112 5.38 11.96 -3.58
CA LEU A 112 4.31 12.93 -3.34
C LEU A 112 3.28 12.42 -2.32
N TYR A 113 2.87 11.16 -2.44
CA TYR A 113 1.83 10.55 -1.60
C TYR A 113 2.37 10.15 -0.22
N HIS A 114 3.69 10.01 -0.08
CA HIS A 114 4.37 9.76 1.19
C HIS A 114 4.96 11.05 1.76
N ASP A 115 4.14 12.10 1.81
CA ASP A 115 4.42 13.39 2.47
C ASP A 115 5.70 14.12 1.98
N VAL A 116 6.13 13.85 0.75
CA VAL A 116 7.31 14.50 0.14
C VAL A 116 8.58 14.28 0.99
N ILE A 117 8.69 13.09 1.63
CA ILE A 117 9.92 12.65 2.33
C ILE A 117 11.14 12.81 1.42
N VAL A 118 10.96 12.51 0.14
CA VAL A 118 11.86 12.92 -0.94
C VAL A 118 11.07 13.78 -1.92
N ALA A 119 11.74 14.76 -2.54
CA ALA A 119 11.11 15.64 -3.51
C ALA A 119 10.61 14.85 -4.73
N PRO A 120 9.32 14.98 -5.13
CA PRO A 120 8.83 14.37 -6.35
C PRO A 120 9.38 15.07 -7.59
N GLU A 121 9.60 14.30 -8.65
CA GLU A 121 9.99 14.81 -9.96
C GLU A 121 8.78 14.87 -10.90
N PHE A 122 8.67 15.94 -11.70
CA PHE A 122 7.54 16.13 -12.61
C PHE A 122 8.03 16.23 -14.06
N HIS A 123 7.91 15.14 -14.81
CA HIS A 123 8.31 15.09 -16.22
C HIS A 123 7.12 14.77 -17.12
N ARG A 124 6.90 15.60 -18.15
CA ARG A 124 5.77 15.44 -19.07
C ARG A 124 5.81 14.13 -19.85
N THR A 125 7.00 13.69 -20.24
CA THR A 125 7.21 12.41 -20.95
C THR A 125 6.83 11.21 -20.09
N TRP A 126 7.06 11.27 -18.78
CA TRP A 126 6.62 10.24 -17.83
C TRP A 126 5.09 10.19 -17.73
N TRP A 127 4.44 11.34 -17.64
CA TRP A 127 2.97 11.42 -17.68
C TRP A 127 2.38 10.85 -18.98
N GLU A 128 2.96 11.20 -20.13
CA GLU A 128 2.51 10.67 -21.42
C GLU A 128 2.63 9.14 -21.47
N SER A 129 3.72 8.58 -20.91
CA SER A 129 3.88 7.13 -20.75
C SER A 129 2.85 6.55 -19.78
N TYR A 130 2.57 7.24 -18.67
CA TYR A 130 1.59 6.80 -17.68
C TYR A 130 0.19 6.70 -18.24
N LEU A 131 -0.21 7.68 -19.04
CA LEU A 131 -1.47 7.66 -19.78
C LEU A 131 -1.52 6.47 -20.75
N ARG A 132 -0.52 6.29 -21.61
CA ARG A 132 -0.49 5.17 -22.59
C ARG A 132 -0.59 3.80 -21.93
N VAL A 133 0.14 3.60 -20.83
CA VAL A 133 0.11 2.34 -20.08
C VAL A 133 -1.26 2.13 -19.45
N ASN A 134 -1.82 3.14 -18.76
CA ASN A 134 -3.17 3.06 -18.17
C ASN A 134 -4.25 2.79 -19.23
N THR A 135 -4.13 3.36 -20.44
CA THR A 135 -5.02 3.05 -21.57
C THR A 135 -4.98 1.57 -21.94
N ARG A 136 -3.79 0.97 -22.05
CA ARG A 136 -3.66 -0.47 -22.34
C ARG A 136 -4.24 -1.35 -21.23
N PHE A 137 -4.06 -0.97 -19.96
CA PHE A 137 -4.72 -1.64 -18.84
C PHE A 137 -6.24 -1.57 -18.93
N ALA A 138 -6.80 -0.40 -19.25
CA ALA A 138 -8.24 -0.23 -19.40
C ALA A 138 -8.82 -1.00 -20.60
N GLU A 139 -8.12 -1.01 -21.74
CA GLU A 139 -8.52 -1.78 -22.93
C GLU A 139 -8.53 -3.29 -22.65
N ALA A 140 -7.51 -3.80 -21.94
CA ALA A 140 -7.46 -5.18 -21.52
C ALA A 140 -8.61 -5.52 -20.55
N ALA A 141 -8.88 -4.65 -19.57
CA ALA A 141 -10.00 -4.84 -18.65
C ALA A 141 -11.35 -4.86 -19.37
N ALA A 142 -11.56 -3.91 -20.30
CA ALA A 142 -12.78 -3.82 -21.09
C ALA A 142 -13.02 -5.05 -21.98
N LYS A 143 -11.94 -5.64 -22.52
CA LYS A 143 -11.99 -6.85 -23.35
C LYS A 143 -12.25 -8.11 -22.52
N THR A 144 -11.69 -8.19 -21.32
CA THR A 144 -11.76 -9.38 -20.46
C THR A 144 -13.05 -9.45 -19.65
N ALA A 145 -13.61 -8.31 -19.24
CA ALA A 145 -14.81 -8.25 -18.41
C ALA A 145 -16.07 -8.77 -19.16
N ALA A 146 -16.85 -9.64 -18.52
CA ALA A 146 -18.19 -10.01 -18.97
C ALA A 146 -19.17 -8.83 -18.88
N ALA A 147 -20.37 -8.97 -19.46
CA ALA A 147 -21.42 -7.96 -19.34
C ALA A 147 -21.88 -7.83 -17.87
N GLY A 148 -21.88 -6.62 -17.31
CA GLY A 148 -22.24 -6.40 -15.91
C GLY A 148 -21.21 -6.91 -14.88
N ALA A 149 -19.98 -7.22 -15.33
CA ALA A 149 -18.91 -7.70 -14.45
C ALA A 149 -18.47 -6.65 -13.41
N THR A 150 -17.75 -7.12 -12.40
CA THR A 150 -17.03 -6.27 -11.44
C THR A 150 -15.57 -6.12 -11.83
N VAL A 151 -15.09 -4.89 -12.00
CA VAL A 151 -13.68 -4.56 -12.25
C VAL A 151 -13.08 -3.91 -11.01
N TRP A 152 -12.10 -4.55 -10.38
CA TRP A 152 -11.41 -4.04 -9.21
C TRP A 152 -9.97 -3.63 -9.54
N VAL A 153 -9.75 -2.32 -9.62
CA VAL A 153 -8.46 -1.70 -9.92
C VAL A 153 -7.67 -1.45 -8.65
N HIS A 154 -6.39 -1.79 -8.66
CA HIS A 154 -5.51 -1.63 -7.52
C HIS A 154 -4.35 -0.67 -7.77
N ASP A 155 -4.25 0.27 -6.83
CA ASP A 155 -3.08 1.07 -6.50
C ASP A 155 -2.70 2.23 -7.45
N TYR A 156 -1.81 3.08 -6.96
CA TYR A 156 -1.47 4.39 -7.53
C TYR A 156 -0.91 4.35 -8.96
N GLN A 157 -0.46 3.20 -9.46
CA GLN A 157 0.03 3.10 -10.84
C GLN A 157 -1.13 3.11 -11.86
N LEU A 158 -2.36 2.81 -11.43
CA LEU A 158 -3.50 2.59 -12.30
C LEU A 158 -4.66 3.58 -12.06
N GLN A 159 -4.35 4.80 -11.60
CA GLN A 159 -5.36 5.78 -11.17
C GLN A 159 -6.23 6.32 -12.32
N LEU A 160 -5.85 6.12 -13.59
CA LEU A 160 -6.67 6.54 -14.73
C LEU A 160 -7.57 5.42 -15.27
N VAL A 161 -7.25 4.16 -14.93
CA VAL A 161 -7.98 3.00 -15.42
C VAL A 161 -9.48 3.07 -15.13
N PRO A 162 -9.97 3.50 -13.95
CA PRO A 162 -11.41 3.48 -13.68
C PRO A 162 -12.23 4.32 -14.67
N ALA A 163 -11.82 5.56 -14.94
CA ALA A 163 -12.51 6.42 -15.91
C ALA A 163 -12.40 5.90 -17.35
N LEU A 164 -11.24 5.34 -17.72
CA LEU A 164 -11.04 4.76 -19.05
C LEU A 164 -11.89 3.50 -19.25
N VAL A 165 -12.00 2.64 -18.24
CA VAL A 165 -12.90 1.46 -18.27
C VAL A 165 -14.35 1.91 -18.36
N ARG A 166 -14.80 2.88 -17.54
CA ARG A 166 -16.19 3.36 -17.59
C ARG A 166 -16.57 3.90 -18.98
N ALA A 167 -15.66 4.60 -19.64
CA ALA A 167 -15.89 5.12 -20.99
C ALA A 167 -16.04 3.99 -22.03
N LEU A 168 -15.31 2.88 -21.86
CA LEU A 168 -15.39 1.72 -22.75
C LEU A 168 -16.56 0.78 -22.41
N ARG A 169 -16.89 0.68 -21.12
CA ARG A 169 -17.81 -0.28 -20.51
C ARG A 169 -18.65 0.43 -19.44
N PRO A 170 -19.70 1.17 -19.82
CA PRO A 170 -20.59 1.81 -18.87
C PRO A 170 -21.49 0.81 -18.11
N ASP A 171 -21.43 -0.48 -18.46
CA ASP A 171 -22.23 -1.55 -17.86
C ASP A 171 -21.57 -2.25 -16.66
N VAL A 172 -20.27 -2.03 -16.40
CA VAL A 172 -19.54 -2.73 -15.33
C VAL A 172 -19.51 -1.93 -14.02
N SER A 173 -19.45 -2.64 -12.90
CA SER A 173 -19.20 -2.04 -11.58
C SER A 173 -17.70 -1.91 -11.35
N ILE A 174 -17.23 -0.72 -10.98
CA ILE A 174 -15.80 -0.38 -10.91
C ILE A 174 -15.41 -0.01 -9.48
N GLY A 175 -14.55 -0.83 -8.87
CA GLY A 175 -13.86 -0.50 -7.62
C GLY A 175 -12.44 -0.02 -7.87
N PHE A 176 -11.96 0.95 -7.10
CA PHE A 176 -10.55 1.30 -7.00
C PHE A 176 -10.08 1.20 -5.54
N PHE A 177 -8.92 0.62 -5.28
CA PHE A 177 -8.33 0.62 -3.93
C PHE A 177 -6.90 1.17 -3.94
N ASN A 178 -6.66 2.26 -3.20
CA ASN A 178 -5.33 2.85 -3.01
C ASN A 178 -4.62 2.20 -1.83
N HIS A 179 -3.50 1.49 -2.08
CA HIS A 179 -2.78 0.79 -1.00
C HIS A 179 -1.83 1.69 -0.23
N ILE A 180 -1.36 2.76 -0.87
CA ILE A 180 -0.52 3.79 -0.26
C ILE A 180 -1.38 4.90 0.39
N PRO A 181 -0.81 5.79 1.21
CA PRO A 181 -1.54 6.94 1.74
C PRO A 181 -2.07 7.83 0.61
N PHE A 182 -3.11 8.63 0.91
CA PHE A 182 -3.52 9.72 0.02
C PHE A 182 -3.16 11.06 0.66
N PRO A 183 -2.33 11.89 0.01
CA PRO A 183 -1.72 13.05 0.65
C PRO A 183 -2.77 14.13 0.92
N PRO A 184 -2.51 15.03 1.89
CA PRO A 184 -3.30 16.26 2.06
C PRO A 184 -3.42 17.04 0.75
N ALA A 185 -4.55 17.72 0.57
CA ALA A 185 -4.86 18.46 -0.67
C ALA A 185 -3.80 19.51 -1.01
N GLU A 186 -3.11 20.06 -0.01
CA GLU A 186 -2.02 21.02 -0.14
C GLU A 186 -0.77 20.41 -0.81
N LEU A 187 -0.39 19.19 -0.43
CA LEU A 187 0.70 18.48 -1.10
C LEU A 187 0.27 18.02 -2.48
N PHE A 188 -0.93 17.43 -2.59
CA PHE A 188 -1.49 16.96 -3.85
C PHE A 188 -1.58 18.07 -4.92
N ALA A 189 -1.77 19.33 -4.50
CA ALA A 189 -1.80 20.49 -5.40
C ALA A 189 -0.52 20.67 -6.25
N GLN A 190 0.62 20.14 -5.79
CA GLN A 190 1.88 20.20 -6.51
C GLN A 190 1.85 19.42 -7.83
N LEU A 191 1.01 18.37 -7.93
CA LEU A 191 0.95 17.52 -9.12
C LEU A 191 0.38 18.30 -10.32
N PRO A 192 1.12 18.42 -11.45
CA PRO A 192 0.62 19.12 -12.62
C PRO A 192 -0.66 18.50 -13.21
N TRP A 193 -0.79 17.17 -13.11
CA TRP A 193 -1.90 16.38 -13.65
C TRP A 193 -2.95 16.00 -12.59
N ARG A 194 -3.03 16.76 -11.50
CA ARG A 194 -3.94 16.49 -10.37
C ARG A 194 -5.40 16.32 -10.79
N SER A 195 -5.90 17.15 -11.71
CA SER A 195 -7.29 17.08 -12.16
C SER A 195 -7.55 15.80 -12.97
N GLN A 196 -6.59 15.39 -13.81
CA GLN A 196 -6.66 14.14 -14.57
C GLN A 196 -6.64 12.91 -13.67
N ILE A 197 -5.80 12.91 -12.62
CA ILE A 197 -5.76 11.83 -11.62
C ILE A 197 -7.10 11.76 -10.86
N LEU A 198 -7.63 12.91 -10.41
CA LEU A 198 -8.93 12.94 -9.71
C LEU A 198 -10.06 12.42 -10.60
N ASN A 199 -10.12 12.87 -11.86
CA ASN A 199 -11.10 12.39 -12.83
C ASN A 199 -10.94 10.89 -13.11
N GLY A 200 -9.70 10.42 -13.23
CA GLY A 200 -9.37 9.01 -13.39
C GLY A 200 -9.96 8.14 -12.27
N LEU A 201 -9.70 8.54 -11.02
CA LEU A 201 -10.19 7.85 -9.83
C LEU A 201 -11.71 7.90 -9.69
N LEU A 202 -12.32 9.05 -10.01
CA LEU A 202 -13.76 9.27 -9.95
C LEU A 202 -14.54 8.53 -11.05
N GLY A 203 -13.84 7.85 -11.97
CA GLY A 203 -14.45 6.85 -12.82
C GLY A 203 -14.84 5.56 -12.10
N ALA A 204 -14.44 5.36 -10.84
CA ALA A 204 -14.91 4.24 -10.02
C ALA A 204 -16.24 4.58 -9.33
N ASP A 205 -17.04 3.55 -9.03
CA ASP A 205 -18.23 3.64 -8.15
C ASP A 205 -17.79 3.69 -6.69
N LEU A 206 -16.78 2.88 -6.32
CA LEU A 206 -16.20 2.85 -4.97
C LEU A 206 -14.69 3.08 -5.01
N ILE A 207 -14.22 4.10 -4.28
CA ILE A 207 -12.81 4.40 -4.04
C ILE A 207 -12.46 4.07 -2.58
N GLY A 208 -11.70 3.00 -2.40
CA GLY A 208 -11.20 2.55 -1.11
C GLY A 208 -9.81 3.09 -0.77
N PHE A 209 -9.62 3.40 0.50
CA PHE A 209 -8.35 3.82 1.08
C PHE A 209 -8.04 3.00 2.33
N GLN A 210 -6.79 3.04 2.80
CA GLN A 210 -6.41 2.38 4.05
C GLN A 210 -7.02 3.06 5.28
N ARG A 211 -7.00 4.40 5.33
CA ARG A 211 -7.39 5.17 6.51
C ARG A 211 -8.55 6.13 6.22
N PRO A 212 -9.39 6.46 7.23
CA PRO A 212 -10.42 7.48 7.09
C PRO A 212 -9.86 8.85 6.70
N ALA A 213 -8.65 9.18 7.17
CA ALA A 213 -7.96 10.42 6.84
C ALA A 213 -7.60 10.52 5.35
N ASP A 214 -7.12 9.42 4.74
CA ASP A 214 -6.80 9.35 3.32
C ASP A 214 -8.07 9.56 2.46
N ALA A 215 -9.17 8.90 2.83
CA ALA A 215 -10.46 9.10 2.15
C ALA A 215 -10.96 10.56 2.28
N ALA A 216 -10.77 11.19 3.45
CA ALA A 216 -11.12 12.59 3.66
C ALA A 216 -10.26 13.54 2.83
N ASN A 217 -8.96 13.27 2.74
CA ASN A 217 -8.04 14.02 1.88
C ASN A 217 -8.45 13.94 0.41
N PHE A 218 -8.82 12.75 -0.09
CA PHE A 218 -9.32 12.57 -1.45
C PHE A 218 -10.59 13.39 -1.71
N ARG A 219 -11.59 13.32 -0.84
CA ARG A 219 -12.82 14.12 -0.99
C ARG A 219 -12.54 15.63 -0.99
N ARG A 220 -11.57 16.06 -0.18
CA ARG A 220 -11.13 17.47 -0.16
C ARG A 220 -10.41 17.85 -1.45
N ALA A 221 -9.53 17.00 -1.96
CA ALA A 221 -8.83 17.22 -3.23
C ALA A 221 -9.81 17.26 -4.42
N ALA A 222 -10.78 16.34 -4.48
CA ALA A 222 -11.84 16.33 -5.49
C ALA A 222 -12.64 17.64 -5.49
N ARG A 223 -13.01 18.14 -4.31
CA ARG A 223 -13.73 19.41 -4.16
C ARG A 223 -12.89 20.62 -4.59
N VAL A 224 -11.67 20.74 -4.08
CA VAL A 224 -10.86 21.96 -4.22
C VAL A 224 -10.15 22.04 -5.57
N HIS A 225 -9.70 20.91 -6.13
CA HIS A 225 -8.86 20.88 -7.34
C HIS A 225 -9.59 20.47 -8.62
N ALA A 226 -10.79 19.88 -8.49
CA ALA A 226 -11.60 19.47 -9.63
C ALA A 226 -13.06 19.94 -9.56
N GLY A 227 -13.47 20.64 -8.48
CA GLY A 227 -14.78 21.27 -8.39
C GLY A 227 -15.95 20.32 -8.12
N PHE A 228 -15.71 19.06 -7.77
CA PHE A 228 -16.78 18.10 -7.52
C PHE A 228 -17.52 18.40 -6.21
N ALA A 229 -18.84 18.28 -6.24
CA ALA A 229 -19.67 18.38 -5.04
C ALA A 229 -19.51 17.13 -4.18
N THR A 230 -19.28 17.31 -2.87
CA THR A 230 -19.08 16.18 -1.95
C THR A 230 -19.97 16.31 -0.72
N LYS A 231 -20.69 15.23 -0.37
CA LYS A 231 -21.54 15.12 0.83
C LYS A 231 -21.22 13.83 1.56
N SER A 232 -20.80 13.92 2.82
CA SER A 232 -20.32 12.78 3.60
C SER A 232 -19.20 12.01 2.86
N SER A 233 -19.40 10.72 2.56
CA SER A 233 -18.52 9.86 1.76
C SER A 233 -18.77 9.96 0.24
N HIS A 234 -19.86 10.59 -0.19
CA HIS A 234 -20.31 10.57 -1.59
C HIS A 234 -19.81 11.80 -2.36
N ILE A 235 -19.55 11.61 -3.65
CA ILE A 235 -19.05 12.59 -4.59
C ILE A 235 -19.93 12.53 -5.83
N ARG A 236 -20.56 13.65 -6.19
CA ARG A 236 -21.37 13.74 -7.41
C ARG A 236 -20.46 13.95 -8.61
N VAL A 237 -20.44 13.00 -9.53
CA VAL A 237 -19.71 13.07 -10.80
C VAL A 237 -20.73 13.46 -11.89
N PRO A 238 -20.59 14.63 -12.54
CA PRO A 238 -21.50 15.05 -13.58
C PRO A 238 -21.28 14.23 -14.85
N GLU A 239 -22.28 14.26 -15.73
CA GLU A 239 -22.15 13.70 -17.08
C GLU A 239 -20.96 14.35 -17.80
N ASN A 240 -20.20 13.52 -18.51
CA ASN A 240 -19.11 13.98 -19.36
C ASN A 240 -19.42 13.64 -20.82
N PRO A 241 -19.86 14.62 -21.62
CA PRO A 241 -20.17 14.42 -23.04
C PRO A 241 -18.98 13.99 -23.88
N GLU A 242 -17.74 14.33 -23.49
CA GLU A 242 -16.54 13.98 -24.25
C GLU A 242 -16.20 12.49 -24.14
N SER A 243 -16.40 11.90 -22.97
CA SER A 243 -16.23 10.46 -22.74
C SER A 243 -17.50 9.64 -22.95
N GLY A 244 -18.66 10.28 -23.14
CA GLY A 244 -19.95 9.61 -23.26
C GLY A 244 -20.44 8.94 -21.97
N THR A 245 -19.85 9.31 -20.82
CA THR A 245 -20.18 8.73 -19.52
C THR A 245 -21.28 9.55 -18.84
N GLY A 246 -22.33 8.87 -18.38
CA GLY A 246 -23.43 9.47 -17.63
C GLY A 246 -22.99 10.05 -16.28
N ALA A 247 -23.88 10.81 -15.65
CA ALA A 247 -23.68 11.24 -14.27
C ALA A 247 -23.82 10.05 -13.31
N HIS A 248 -22.99 9.99 -12.27
CA HIS A 248 -23.04 8.94 -11.25
C HIS A 248 -22.61 9.46 -9.88
N ILE A 249 -22.77 8.64 -8.84
CA ILE A 249 -22.30 8.96 -7.49
C ILE A 249 -21.15 8.01 -7.14
N ALA A 250 -19.96 8.57 -6.97
CA ALA A 250 -18.82 7.84 -6.45
C ALA A 250 -18.81 7.90 -4.91
N GLU A 251 -18.49 6.78 -4.25
CA GLU A 251 -18.28 6.73 -2.81
C GLU A 251 -16.78 6.58 -2.47
N ALA A 252 -16.26 7.39 -1.55
CA ALA A 252 -14.88 7.33 -1.06
C ALA A 252 -14.80 6.98 0.42
N ARG A 253 -14.28 5.79 0.76
CA ARG A 253 -14.28 5.21 2.12
C ARG A 253 -12.99 4.49 2.48
N ALA A 254 -12.84 4.14 3.76
CA ALA A 254 -11.68 3.42 4.26
C ALA A 254 -11.98 1.93 4.48
N PHE A 255 -11.11 1.06 3.97
CA PHE A 255 -11.11 -0.38 4.15
C PHE A 255 -9.67 -0.82 4.47
N PRO A 256 -9.28 -0.92 5.74
CA PRO A 256 -7.90 -1.18 6.13
C PRO A 256 -7.51 -2.62 5.81
N ILE A 257 -6.60 -2.81 4.84
CA ILE A 257 -6.13 -4.14 4.41
C ILE A 257 -5.44 -4.87 5.56
N SER A 258 -5.50 -6.19 5.55
CA SER A 258 -4.93 -7.05 6.58
C SER A 258 -4.17 -8.24 5.99
N VAL A 259 -3.85 -9.24 6.81
CA VAL A 259 -3.11 -10.44 6.41
C VAL A 259 -3.98 -11.69 6.54
N ASP A 260 -3.59 -12.77 5.85
CA ASP A 260 -4.16 -14.10 6.05
C ASP A 260 -3.66 -14.67 7.39
N THR A 261 -4.46 -14.41 8.42
CA THR A 261 -4.11 -14.79 9.79
C THR A 261 -4.10 -16.31 9.98
N PRO A 262 -5.08 -17.09 9.47
CA PRO A 262 -5.03 -18.54 9.54
C PRO A 262 -3.77 -19.17 8.92
N THR A 263 -3.35 -18.74 7.73
CA THR A 263 -2.16 -19.30 7.07
C THR A 263 -0.88 -18.97 7.83
N LEU A 264 -0.73 -17.74 8.32
CA LEU A 264 0.43 -17.33 9.13
C LEU A 264 0.46 -18.02 10.51
N ASP A 265 -0.69 -18.18 11.16
CA ASP A 265 -0.79 -18.91 12.44
C ASP A 265 -0.42 -20.38 12.27
N ALA A 266 -0.83 -21.01 11.16
CA ALA A 266 -0.47 -22.39 10.84
C ALA A 266 1.04 -22.54 10.55
N ALA A 267 1.61 -21.66 9.72
CA ALA A 267 3.05 -21.65 9.44
C ALA A 267 3.87 -21.43 10.72
N ALA A 268 3.43 -20.53 11.60
CA ALA A 268 4.11 -20.26 12.85
C ALA A 268 4.00 -21.39 13.91
N ARG A 269 3.13 -22.38 13.70
CA ARG A 269 3.02 -23.59 14.55
C ARG A 269 3.74 -24.80 13.97
N ASP A 270 4.24 -24.69 12.76
CA ASP A 270 4.94 -25.78 12.09
C ASP A 270 6.24 -26.12 12.85
N PRO A 271 6.47 -27.41 13.23
CA PRO A 271 7.66 -27.80 13.98
C PRO A 271 8.98 -27.46 13.29
N GLU A 272 9.05 -27.50 11.95
CA GLU A 272 10.26 -27.15 11.20
C GLU A 272 10.53 -25.64 11.31
N THR A 273 9.50 -24.82 11.17
CA THR A 273 9.58 -23.37 11.36
C THR A 273 10.01 -22.99 12.79
N ILE A 274 9.49 -23.68 13.82
CA ILE A 274 9.89 -23.47 15.22
C ILE A 274 11.36 -23.86 15.44
N ALA A 275 11.79 -25.00 14.88
CA ALA A 275 13.19 -25.44 14.96
C ALA A 275 14.13 -24.44 14.26
N ARG A 276 13.73 -23.93 13.09
CA ARG A 276 14.48 -22.90 12.37
C ARG A 276 14.59 -21.60 13.16
N ALA A 277 13.54 -21.18 13.85
CA ALA A 277 13.59 -20.01 14.72
C ALA A 277 14.60 -20.16 15.88
N GLN A 278 14.75 -21.37 16.43
CA GLN A 278 15.76 -21.67 17.45
C GLN A 278 17.16 -21.66 16.85
N GLU A 279 17.36 -22.26 15.68
CA GLU A 279 18.63 -22.24 14.94
C GLU A 279 19.08 -20.81 14.63
N ILE A 280 18.17 -19.94 14.15
CA ILE A 280 18.46 -18.52 13.91
C ILE A 280 19.00 -17.84 15.18
N ARG A 281 18.43 -18.11 16.35
CA ARG A 281 18.93 -17.51 17.60
C ARG A 281 20.32 -18.01 17.96
N SER A 282 20.57 -19.31 17.80
CA SER A 282 21.89 -19.90 18.05
C SER A 282 22.94 -19.41 17.06
N ASP A 283 22.60 -19.23 15.78
CA ASP A 283 23.48 -18.64 14.75
C ASP A 283 23.85 -17.18 15.08
N LEU A 284 22.98 -16.47 15.81
CA LEU A 284 23.20 -15.10 16.29
C LEU A 284 23.89 -15.03 17.66
N GLY A 285 24.31 -16.17 18.23
CA GLY A 285 25.00 -16.22 19.53
C GLY A 285 24.09 -16.23 20.75
N ASP A 286 22.83 -16.65 20.58
CA ASP A 286 21.80 -16.73 21.64
C ASP A 286 21.63 -15.41 22.42
N PRO A 287 21.32 -14.28 21.74
CA PRO A 287 21.14 -13.00 22.42
C PRO A 287 20.02 -13.07 23.45
N GLU A 288 20.09 -12.27 24.51
CA GLU A 288 19.00 -12.15 25.49
C GLU A 288 17.76 -11.53 24.85
N THR A 289 17.95 -10.47 24.05
CA THR A 289 16.88 -9.81 23.30
C THR A 289 17.25 -9.71 21.81
N LEU A 290 16.43 -10.33 20.96
CA LEU A 290 16.52 -10.20 19.51
C LEU A 290 15.53 -9.14 19.01
N ILE A 291 16.05 -8.07 18.43
CA ILE A 291 15.29 -7.02 17.76
C ILE A 291 15.31 -7.27 16.26
N LEU A 292 14.15 -7.19 15.61
CA LEU A 292 14.00 -7.39 14.18
C LEU A 292 13.42 -6.14 13.50
N GLY A 293 14.04 -5.73 12.39
CA GLY A 293 13.49 -4.79 11.43
C GLY A 293 13.38 -5.46 10.06
N VAL A 294 12.20 -5.41 9.43
CA VAL A 294 11.96 -6.00 8.11
C VAL A 294 11.26 -4.98 7.24
N ASP A 295 11.92 -4.55 6.18
CA ASP A 295 11.38 -3.54 5.28
C ASP A 295 11.92 -3.76 3.86
N ARG A 296 11.17 -3.31 2.84
CA ARG A 296 11.81 -2.99 1.56
C ARG A 296 12.77 -1.83 1.80
N LEU A 297 13.90 -1.82 1.10
CA LEU A 297 14.84 -0.71 1.17
C LEU A 297 14.23 0.52 0.49
N ASP A 298 13.52 1.33 1.27
CA ASP A 298 12.69 2.43 0.80
C ASP A 298 12.74 3.56 1.84
N TYR A 299 12.91 4.80 1.38
CA TYR A 299 13.08 5.98 2.24
C TYR A 299 11.88 6.24 3.15
N THR A 300 10.71 5.70 2.82
CA THR A 300 9.49 5.78 3.64
C THR A 300 9.56 4.97 4.93
N LYS A 301 10.47 3.98 5.01
CA LYS A 301 10.51 2.97 6.08
C LYS A 301 11.26 3.40 7.33
N GLY A 302 11.94 4.55 7.29
CA GLY A 302 12.62 5.10 8.46
C GLY A 302 13.76 4.21 8.99
N ILE A 303 14.36 3.37 8.14
CA ILE A 303 15.48 2.48 8.53
C ILE A 303 16.64 3.30 9.11
N SER A 304 17.00 4.43 8.49
CA SER A 304 18.04 5.31 9.01
C SER A 304 17.72 5.88 10.39
N HIS A 305 16.44 6.15 10.70
CA HIS A 305 16.01 6.64 12.02
C HIS A 305 16.12 5.51 13.07
N ARG A 306 15.73 4.28 12.69
CA ARG A 306 15.90 3.08 13.50
C ARG A 306 17.36 2.83 13.85
N LEU A 307 18.23 2.82 12.84
CA LEU A 307 19.68 2.61 13.03
C LEU A 307 20.29 3.72 13.88
N LYS A 308 19.89 4.98 13.68
CA LYS A 308 20.34 6.10 14.51
C LYS A 308 19.96 5.91 15.98
N ALA A 309 18.69 5.63 16.27
CA ALA A 309 18.23 5.43 17.65
C ALA A 309 18.93 4.24 18.31
N TYR A 310 19.08 3.12 17.60
CA TYR A 310 19.81 1.96 18.10
C TYR A 310 21.29 2.24 18.35
N GLY A 311 21.97 2.91 17.42
CA GLY A 311 23.36 3.33 17.58
C GLY A 311 23.57 4.28 18.75
N GLU A 312 22.65 5.22 18.99
CA GLU A 312 22.72 6.11 20.15
C GLU A 312 22.54 5.38 21.48
N LEU A 313 21.68 4.34 21.54
CA LEU A 313 21.53 3.49 22.73
C LEU A 313 22.78 2.67 23.04
N LEU A 314 23.52 2.23 22.00
CA LEU A 314 24.81 1.58 22.18
C LEU A 314 25.87 2.57 22.68
N ALA A 315 25.91 3.76 22.08
CA ALA A 315 26.90 4.79 22.41
C ALA A 315 26.77 5.35 23.83
N ASP A 316 25.53 5.46 24.36
CA ASP A 316 25.30 5.87 25.74
C ASP A 316 25.31 4.72 26.76
N GLY A 317 25.51 3.47 26.30
CA GLY A 317 25.59 2.27 27.13
C GLY A 317 24.25 1.83 27.71
N SER A 318 23.13 2.29 27.15
CA SER A 318 21.80 1.86 27.57
C SER A 318 21.45 0.44 27.12
N ILE A 319 22.11 -0.05 26.05
CA ILE A 319 22.03 -1.45 25.62
C ILE A 319 23.44 -1.99 25.35
N ASP A 320 23.62 -3.29 25.59
CA ASP A 320 24.87 -4.01 25.37
C ASP A 320 24.73 -4.90 24.12
N PRO A 321 25.62 -4.81 23.12
CA PRO A 321 25.56 -5.63 21.92
C PRO A 321 25.73 -7.13 22.19
N GLU A 322 26.29 -7.55 23.34
CA GLU A 322 26.33 -8.96 23.76
C GLU A 322 24.95 -9.48 24.21
N GLN A 323 24.06 -8.60 24.67
CA GLN A 323 22.74 -8.96 25.19
C GLN A 323 21.62 -8.64 24.21
N VAL A 324 21.74 -7.55 23.47
CA VAL A 324 20.72 -7.02 22.56
C VAL A 324 21.29 -6.99 21.16
N THR A 325 20.66 -7.72 20.24
CA THR A 325 21.09 -7.79 18.84
C THR A 325 19.99 -7.26 17.93
N LEU A 326 20.35 -6.40 16.98
CA LEU A 326 19.46 -5.96 15.91
C LEU A 326 19.74 -6.73 14.62
N VAL A 327 18.71 -7.41 14.10
CA VAL A 327 18.68 -7.94 12.74
C VAL A 327 17.86 -7.00 11.87
N GLN A 328 18.47 -6.45 10.83
CA GLN A 328 17.80 -5.63 9.82
C GLN A 328 17.80 -6.37 8.47
N ILE A 329 16.61 -6.74 8.01
CA ILE A 329 16.37 -7.30 6.69
C ILE A 329 15.85 -6.17 5.79
N ALA A 330 16.59 -5.88 4.73
CA ALA A 330 16.26 -4.88 3.73
C ALA A 330 16.10 -5.56 2.36
N THR A 331 14.86 -5.73 1.91
CA THR A 331 14.63 -6.33 0.58
C THR A 331 14.97 -5.32 -0.52
N PRO A 332 15.77 -5.69 -1.54
CA PRO A 332 16.09 -4.81 -2.66
C PRO A 332 14.82 -4.28 -3.35
N SER A 333 14.81 -2.97 -3.67
CA SER A 333 13.65 -2.34 -4.29
C SER A 333 14.07 -1.18 -5.16
N ARG A 334 13.58 -1.15 -6.42
CA ARG A 334 13.69 0.02 -7.33
C ARG A 334 15.13 0.54 -7.49
N GLU A 335 16.11 -0.36 -7.58
CA GLU A 335 17.54 -0.04 -7.52
C GLU A 335 18.06 0.87 -8.66
N ARG A 336 17.29 1.07 -9.73
CA ARG A 336 17.63 2.00 -10.82
C ARG A 336 17.33 3.46 -10.49
N ILE A 337 16.57 3.73 -9.44
CA ILE A 337 16.18 5.09 -9.02
C ILE A 337 17.24 5.65 -8.07
N GLU A 338 17.76 6.85 -8.36
CA GLU A 338 18.87 7.49 -7.61
C GLU A 338 18.58 7.61 -6.10
N GLN A 339 17.36 8.01 -5.74
CA GLN A 339 16.93 8.15 -4.35
C GLN A 339 17.00 6.81 -3.59
N TYR A 340 16.78 5.67 -4.26
CA TYR A 340 16.89 4.34 -3.68
C TYR A 340 18.35 3.90 -3.51
N GLN A 341 19.23 4.29 -4.44
CA GLN A 341 20.68 4.07 -4.32
C GLN A 341 21.28 4.89 -3.18
N GLN A 342 20.80 6.11 -2.96
CA GLN A 342 21.24 6.97 -1.86
C GLN A 342 20.85 6.38 -0.50
N ILE A 343 19.56 6.04 -0.30
CA ILE A 343 19.12 5.46 0.99
C ILE A 343 19.83 4.13 1.28
N ARG A 344 20.13 3.34 0.24
CA ARG A 344 20.96 2.13 0.38
C ARG A 344 22.33 2.46 0.93
N THR A 345 23.00 3.42 0.31
CA THR A 345 24.33 3.86 0.72
C THR A 345 24.31 4.36 2.17
N ASP A 346 23.32 5.18 2.53
CA ASP A 346 23.19 5.73 3.88
C ASP A 346 22.97 4.64 4.94
N VAL A 347 22.12 3.64 4.64
CA VAL A 347 21.83 2.52 5.54
C VAL A 347 23.06 1.61 5.69
N GLU A 348 23.73 1.25 4.59
CA GLU A 348 24.94 0.42 4.62
C GLU A 348 26.08 1.10 5.38
N LEU A 349 26.29 2.41 5.16
CA LEU A 349 27.27 3.20 5.90
C LEU A 349 26.93 3.30 7.40
N ALA A 350 25.66 3.51 7.75
CA ALA A 350 25.23 3.57 9.14
C ALA A 350 25.43 2.24 9.85
N ALA A 351 25.03 1.12 9.24
CA ALA A 351 25.22 -0.21 9.79
C ALA A 351 26.72 -0.55 9.94
N GLY A 352 27.53 -0.25 8.92
CA GLY A 352 28.99 -0.46 8.96
C GLY A 352 29.68 0.38 10.04
N ARG A 353 29.30 1.64 10.19
CA ARG A 353 29.83 2.52 11.25
C ARG A 353 29.47 2.01 12.65
N ILE A 354 28.19 1.72 12.90
CA ILE A 354 27.73 1.23 14.21
C ILE A 354 28.44 -0.08 14.58
N ASN A 355 28.56 -1.01 13.63
CA ASN A 355 29.31 -2.25 13.85
C ASN A 355 30.80 -1.97 14.11
N GLY A 356 31.43 -1.05 13.37
CA GLY A 356 32.84 -0.70 13.60
C GLY A 356 33.11 -0.03 14.94
N GLU A 357 32.11 0.65 15.52
CA GLU A 357 32.21 1.35 16.80
C GLU A 357 31.83 0.47 18.01
N HIS A 358 30.91 -0.49 17.83
CA HIS A 358 30.27 -1.20 18.95
C HIS A 358 30.36 -2.73 18.89
N SER A 359 30.78 -3.36 17.79
CA SER A 359 30.98 -4.81 17.74
C SER A 359 32.33 -5.23 18.34
N ASP A 360 32.43 -6.47 18.83
CA ASP A 360 33.68 -7.09 19.29
C ASP A 360 33.88 -8.46 18.61
N LEU A 361 35.00 -9.13 18.88
CA LEU A 361 35.31 -10.46 18.37
C LEU A 361 34.25 -11.47 18.83
N GLY A 362 33.35 -11.85 17.91
CA GLY A 362 32.27 -12.80 18.15
C GLY A 362 30.91 -12.17 18.43
N THR A 363 30.84 -10.84 18.60
CA THR A 363 29.60 -10.11 18.88
C THR A 363 29.37 -9.05 17.83
N THR A 364 28.24 -9.08 17.13
CA THR A 364 27.89 -8.09 16.11
C THR A 364 26.69 -7.26 16.57
N ALA A 365 26.85 -5.95 16.64
CA ALA A 365 25.78 -5.05 17.09
C ALA A 365 24.55 -5.07 16.15
N ILE A 366 24.79 -5.10 14.83
CA ILE A 366 23.77 -5.12 13.79
C ILE A 366 24.09 -6.18 12.72
N HIS A 367 23.19 -7.13 12.55
CA HIS A 367 23.18 -8.01 11.38
C HIS A 367 22.31 -7.40 10.28
N TYR A 368 22.94 -6.86 9.23
CA TYR A 368 22.25 -6.26 8.09
C TYR A 368 22.27 -7.20 6.88
N PHE A 369 21.10 -7.50 6.33
CA PHE A 369 20.92 -8.36 5.16
C PHE A 369 20.19 -7.61 4.04
N HIS A 370 20.80 -7.55 2.86
CA HIS A 370 20.23 -6.92 1.66
C HIS A 370 19.80 -7.97 0.63
N HIS A 371 18.78 -8.77 0.94
CA HIS A 371 18.17 -9.74 0.04
C HIS A 371 16.75 -10.11 0.48
N SER A 372 16.04 -10.84 -0.39
CA SER A 372 14.72 -11.41 -0.07
C SER A 372 14.87 -12.72 0.69
N TYR A 373 13.85 -13.07 1.48
CA TYR A 373 13.72 -14.36 2.13
C TYR A 373 12.39 -15.01 1.74
N PRO A 374 12.33 -16.35 1.63
CA PRO A 374 11.08 -17.05 1.46
C PRO A 374 10.19 -16.89 2.70
N ARG A 375 8.90 -17.14 2.54
CA ARG A 375 7.88 -16.90 3.58
C ARG A 375 8.14 -17.71 4.85
N GLU A 376 8.61 -18.94 4.70
CA GLU A 376 8.92 -19.87 5.79
C GLU A 376 10.04 -19.30 6.66
N GLU A 377 11.12 -18.83 6.04
CA GLU A 377 12.25 -18.20 6.73
C GLU A 377 11.83 -16.90 7.42
N MET A 378 11.01 -16.07 6.76
CA MET A 378 10.44 -14.87 7.38
C MET A 378 9.57 -15.18 8.60
N THR A 379 8.80 -16.27 8.55
CA THR A 379 7.97 -16.73 9.68
C THR A 379 8.86 -17.17 10.85
N ALA A 380 9.95 -17.90 10.56
CA ALA A 380 10.93 -18.28 11.58
C ALA A 380 11.62 -17.06 12.21
N LEU A 381 11.97 -16.05 11.42
CA LEU A 381 12.51 -14.78 11.92
C LEU A 381 11.52 -14.04 12.84
N TYR A 382 10.24 -13.97 12.47
CA TYR A 382 9.20 -13.37 13.32
C TYR A 382 9.03 -14.12 14.65
N LEU A 383 9.17 -15.45 14.64
CA LEU A 383 9.14 -16.28 15.86
C LEU A 383 10.39 -16.08 16.73
N ALA A 384 11.56 -15.96 16.11
CA ALA A 384 12.83 -15.78 16.79
C ALA A 384 12.93 -14.42 17.50
N ALA A 385 12.38 -13.37 16.89
CA ALA A 385 12.51 -11.99 17.38
C ALA A 385 11.67 -11.71 18.63
N ASP A 386 12.26 -11.12 19.66
CA ASP A 386 11.56 -10.65 20.86
C ASP A 386 10.80 -9.35 20.60
N ILE A 387 11.36 -8.49 19.75
CA ILE A 387 10.82 -7.18 19.42
C ILE A 387 10.81 -7.00 17.89
N LEU A 388 9.67 -6.61 17.32
CA LEU A 388 9.61 -6.10 15.95
C LEU A 388 9.59 -4.56 15.98
N LEU A 389 10.57 -3.92 15.34
CA LEU A 389 10.62 -2.48 15.15
C LEU A 389 10.07 -2.09 13.78
N VAL A 390 8.93 -1.42 13.75
CA VAL A 390 8.33 -0.86 12.54
C VAL A 390 8.29 0.67 12.67
N THR A 391 9.26 1.35 12.07
CA THR A 391 9.51 2.79 12.31
C THR A 391 9.30 3.64 11.06
N ALA A 392 8.34 3.25 10.21
CA ALA A 392 8.06 3.94 8.95
C ALA A 392 7.71 5.42 9.17
N LEU A 393 8.30 6.31 8.39
CA LEU A 393 8.00 7.74 8.39
C LEU A 393 6.60 8.03 7.82
N ARG A 394 6.17 7.20 6.86
CA ARG A 394 4.82 7.20 6.31
C ARG A 394 4.54 5.87 5.64
N ASP A 395 3.45 5.19 6.00
CA ASP A 395 3.08 3.91 5.40
C ASP A 395 1.56 3.78 5.32
N GLY A 396 1.04 3.35 4.17
CA GLY A 396 -0.41 3.16 3.96
C GLY A 396 -1.01 2.18 4.96
N MET A 397 -0.29 1.11 5.29
CA MET A 397 -0.73 0.12 6.30
C MET A 397 0.43 -0.47 7.09
N ASN A 398 1.45 -1.00 6.41
CA ASN A 398 2.49 -1.89 6.95
C ASN A 398 1.98 -3.30 7.36
N LEU A 399 2.11 -4.26 6.44
CA LEU A 399 1.70 -5.65 6.68
C LEU A 399 2.70 -6.44 7.53
N VAL A 400 3.99 -6.09 7.53
CA VAL A 400 5.03 -6.71 8.39
C VAL A 400 4.63 -6.66 9.87
N ALA A 401 4.10 -5.52 10.33
CA ALA A 401 3.57 -5.37 11.68
C ALA A 401 2.46 -6.41 12.00
N LYS A 402 1.59 -6.68 11.02
CA LYS A 402 0.48 -7.64 11.13
C LYS A 402 0.97 -9.08 11.05
N GLU A 403 1.89 -9.38 10.15
CA GLU A 403 2.50 -10.70 10.00
C GLU A 403 3.17 -11.14 11.29
N TYR A 404 4.01 -10.29 11.90
CA TYR A 404 4.65 -10.59 13.18
C TYR A 404 3.61 -10.93 14.25
N VAL A 405 2.58 -10.10 14.43
CA VAL A 405 1.50 -10.37 15.41
C VAL A 405 0.79 -11.69 15.11
N ALA A 406 0.51 -12.00 13.85
CA ALA A 406 -0.10 -13.27 13.43
C ALA A 406 0.79 -14.48 13.76
N CYS A 407 2.11 -14.35 13.65
CA CYS A 407 3.06 -15.41 13.94
C CYS A 407 3.31 -15.61 15.44
N ARG A 408 3.05 -14.64 16.32
CA ARG A 408 3.26 -14.77 17.79
C ARG A 408 2.20 -15.63 18.49
N THR A 409 2.12 -16.90 18.15
CA THR A 409 1.11 -17.87 18.66
C THR A 409 1.23 -18.13 20.17
N GLY A 410 2.43 -18.02 20.73
CA GLY A 410 2.67 -18.05 22.18
C GLY A 410 2.23 -16.78 22.93
N GLU A 411 1.67 -15.81 22.21
CA GLU A 411 1.25 -14.50 22.72
C GLU A 411 2.38 -13.74 23.42
N ASP A 412 3.65 -13.98 23.10
CA ASP A 412 4.79 -13.20 23.63
C ASP A 412 5.36 -12.28 22.54
N GLY A 413 6.28 -11.39 22.93
CA GLY A 413 6.92 -10.42 22.06
C GLY A 413 6.30 -9.03 22.09
N VAL A 414 7.02 -8.05 21.55
CA VAL A 414 6.62 -6.65 21.55
C VAL A 414 6.67 -6.09 20.13
N LEU A 415 5.57 -5.48 19.70
CA LEU A 415 5.51 -4.67 18.49
C LEU A 415 5.75 -3.20 18.86
N VAL A 416 6.84 -2.62 18.35
CA VAL A 416 7.07 -1.17 18.36
C VAL A 416 6.67 -0.64 16.99
N LEU A 417 5.73 0.29 16.93
CA LEU A 417 5.04 0.67 15.70
C LEU A 417 4.93 2.19 15.54
N SER A 418 5.36 2.70 14.40
CA SER A 418 5.20 4.09 14.03
C SER A 418 3.73 4.50 13.99
N GLU A 419 3.39 5.65 14.58
CA GLU A 419 2.06 6.27 14.48
C GLU A 419 1.71 6.71 13.04
N PHE A 420 2.70 6.76 12.14
CA PHE A 420 2.54 7.11 10.73
C PHE A 420 2.32 5.91 9.82
N ALA A 421 2.25 4.68 10.37
CA ALA A 421 1.80 3.50 9.65
C ALA A 421 0.30 3.28 9.85
N GLY A 422 -0.46 2.99 8.78
CA GLY A 422 -1.90 2.76 8.89
C GLY A 422 -2.30 1.64 9.86
N ALA A 423 -1.42 0.67 10.12
CA ALA A 423 -1.63 -0.37 11.13
C ALA A 423 -1.80 0.21 12.54
N ALA A 424 -1.22 1.37 12.86
CA ALA A 424 -1.29 1.99 14.18
C ALA A 424 -2.72 2.36 14.59
N ASP A 425 -3.58 2.75 13.64
CA ASP A 425 -5.00 3.04 13.87
C ASP A 425 -5.70 1.80 14.47
N HIS A 426 -5.19 0.61 14.14
CA HIS A 426 -5.78 -0.67 14.53
C HIS A 426 -4.98 -1.42 15.61
N MET A 427 -3.71 -1.09 15.81
CA MET A 427 -2.78 -1.80 16.68
C MET A 427 -2.39 -0.98 17.92
N ASN A 428 -3.36 -0.34 18.58
CA ASN A 428 -3.14 0.56 19.73
C ASN A 428 -2.50 -0.10 20.99
N GLN A 429 -2.37 -1.43 21.02
CA GLN A 429 -1.67 -2.14 22.09
C GLN A 429 -0.17 -2.32 21.81
N ALA A 430 0.30 -1.97 20.61
CA ALA A 430 1.70 -1.80 20.30
C ALA A 430 2.32 -0.67 21.15
N VAL A 431 3.65 -0.63 21.20
CA VAL A 431 4.38 0.53 21.69
C VAL A 431 4.45 1.53 20.54
N LEU A 432 3.56 2.52 20.54
CA LEU A 432 3.49 3.52 19.47
C LEU A 432 4.64 4.52 19.60
N VAL A 433 5.27 4.84 18.47
CA VAL A 433 6.40 5.76 18.40
C VAL A 433 6.19 6.81 17.32
N ASN A 434 6.72 8.01 17.57
CA ASN A 434 6.97 8.99 16.53
C ASN A 434 8.43 8.83 16.05
N PRO A 435 8.70 8.37 14.81
CA PRO A 435 10.06 8.12 14.35
C PRO A 435 10.89 9.39 14.15
N HIS A 436 10.26 10.58 14.15
CA HIS A 436 10.97 11.87 14.11
C HIS A 436 11.51 12.28 15.49
N ASP A 437 10.94 11.74 16.57
CA ASP A 437 11.42 11.92 17.93
C ASP A 437 12.41 10.79 18.27
N ILE A 438 13.69 11.02 18.01
CA ILE A 438 14.74 10.01 18.26
C ILE A 438 14.82 9.65 19.74
N ASP A 439 14.71 10.62 20.65
CA ASP A 439 14.74 10.35 22.10
C ASP A 439 13.52 9.52 22.53
N GLY A 440 12.33 9.87 22.02
CA GLY A 440 11.11 9.10 22.23
C GLY A 440 11.20 7.68 21.64
N LEU A 441 11.81 7.52 20.47
CA LEU A 441 12.06 6.20 19.86
C LEU A 441 13.02 5.37 20.73
N LYS A 442 14.14 5.94 21.18
CA LYS A 442 15.09 5.31 22.10
C LYS A 442 14.40 4.84 23.39
N ALA A 443 13.66 5.74 24.04
CA ALA A 443 12.94 5.43 25.28
C ALA A 443 11.92 4.29 25.11
N ASN A 444 11.23 4.23 23.96
CA ASN A 444 10.28 3.18 23.67
C ASN A 444 10.92 1.85 23.26
N ILE A 445 12.12 1.87 22.65
CA ILE A 445 12.94 0.66 22.43
C ILE A 445 13.33 0.08 23.79
N LEU A 446 13.89 0.90 24.70
CA LEU A 446 14.25 0.45 26.05
C LEU A 446 13.05 -0.10 26.81
N ARG A 447 11.91 0.60 26.77
CA ARG A 447 10.65 0.11 27.35
C ARG A 447 10.23 -1.25 26.79
N ALA A 448 10.45 -1.51 25.51
CA ALA A 448 10.12 -2.78 24.88
C ALA A 448 11.06 -3.91 25.35
N ILE A 449 12.35 -3.62 25.52
CA ILE A 449 13.37 -4.54 26.06
C ILE A 449 13.03 -4.90 27.51
N GLU A 450 12.75 -3.90 28.34
CA GLU A 450 12.45 -4.04 29.77
C GLU A 450 11.01 -4.51 30.06
N MET A 451 10.21 -4.82 29.02
CA MET A 451 8.79 -5.11 29.20
C MET A 451 8.56 -6.45 29.90
N GLU A 452 7.93 -6.38 31.07
CA GLU A 452 7.57 -7.56 31.86
C GLU A 452 6.73 -8.58 31.07
N PRO A 453 6.99 -9.90 31.20
CA PRO A 453 6.31 -10.94 30.40
C PRO A 453 4.78 -10.90 30.50
N ALA A 454 4.22 -10.50 31.65
CA ALA A 454 2.79 -10.36 31.83
C ALA A 454 2.19 -9.22 30.98
N GLU A 455 2.92 -8.12 30.83
CA GLU A 455 2.53 -7.00 29.96
C GLU A 455 2.66 -7.36 28.48
N ARG A 456 3.77 -8.00 28.08
CA ARG A 456 3.97 -8.49 26.70
C ARG A 456 2.81 -9.37 26.27
N ARG A 457 2.45 -10.36 27.09
CA ARG A 457 1.32 -11.26 26.84
C ARG A 457 -0.03 -10.57 26.76
N ARG A 458 -0.28 -9.61 27.64
CA ARG A 458 -1.53 -8.84 27.60
C ARG A 458 -1.67 -8.08 26.28
N ARG A 459 -0.59 -7.40 25.85
CA ARG A 459 -0.57 -6.59 24.61
C ARG A 459 -0.70 -7.47 23.37
N MET A 460 0.14 -8.50 23.25
CA MET A 460 0.15 -9.37 22.08
C MET A 460 -1.18 -10.12 21.92
N ARG A 461 -1.77 -10.64 23.00
CA ARG A 461 -3.11 -11.24 22.96
C ARG A 461 -4.18 -10.28 22.45
N ALA A 462 -4.12 -9.02 22.85
CA ALA A 462 -5.07 -8.02 22.39
C ALA A 462 -4.87 -7.66 20.91
N LEU A 463 -3.63 -7.54 20.45
CA LEU A 463 -3.30 -7.34 19.02
C LEU A 463 -3.81 -8.52 18.18
N ARG A 464 -3.50 -9.76 18.59
CA ARG A 464 -3.92 -11.00 17.91
C ARG A 464 -5.44 -11.14 17.82
N ARG A 465 -6.17 -10.90 18.92
CA ARG A 465 -7.64 -10.97 18.92
C ARG A 465 -8.28 -10.04 17.89
N ARG A 466 -7.72 -8.84 17.71
CA ARG A 466 -8.22 -7.91 16.70
C ARG A 466 -7.87 -8.38 15.29
N LEU A 467 -6.63 -8.81 15.08
CA LEU A 467 -6.15 -9.26 13.78
C LEU A 467 -6.93 -10.47 13.24
N ILE A 468 -7.22 -11.45 14.10
CA ILE A 468 -8.02 -12.64 13.74
C ILE A 468 -9.45 -12.26 13.29
N ARG A 469 -10.03 -11.20 13.84
CA ARG A 469 -11.36 -10.72 13.46
C ARG A 469 -11.34 -9.89 12.18
N ASP A 470 -10.33 -9.04 12.05
CA ASP A 470 -10.19 -8.06 10.98
C ASP A 470 -9.06 -8.53 10.01
N ASP A 471 -9.23 -9.72 9.43
CA ASP A 471 -8.25 -10.35 8.53
C ASP A 471 -8.43 -9.90 7.06
N VAL A 472 -7.61 -10.44 6.17
CA VAL A 472 -7.62 -10.04 4.75
C VAL A 472 -8.92 -10.43 4.02
N GLN A 473 -9.59 -11.50 4.46
CA GLN A 473 -10.87 -11.93 3.91
C GLN A 473 -12.03 -11.01 4.36
N SER A 474 -11.95 -10.51 5.59
CA SER A 474 -12.85 -9.47 6.09
C SER A 474 -12.70 -8.17 5.30
N TRP A 475 -11.46 -7.79 4.95
CA TRP A 475 -11.19 -6.63 4.10
C TRP A 475 -11.82 -6.76 2.71
N SER A 476 -11.56 -7.88 2.00
CA SER A 476 -12.06 -8.07 0.64
C SER A 476 -13.58 -8.11 0.60
N ARG A 477 -14.20 -8.88 1.51
CA ARG A 477 -15.66 -8.95 1.64
C ARG A 477 -16.27 -7.58 1.95
N SER A 478 -15.70 -6.83 2.90
CA SER A 478 -16.24 -5.51 3.24
C SER A 478 -16.21 -4.53 2.07
N PHE A 479 -15.18 -4.58 1.21
CA PHE A 479 -15.10 -3.73 0.03
C PHE A 479 -16.12 -4.16 -1.01
N LEU A 480 -16.18 -5.45 -1.34
CA LEU A 480 -17.06 -6.00 -2.37
C LEU A 480 -18.53 -5.90 -2.00
N ASP A 481 -18.92 -6.21 -0.76
CA ASP A 481 -20.29 -6.03 -0.27
C ASP A 481 -20.72 -4.56 -0.34
N THR A 482 -19.77 -3.62 -0.15
CA THR A 482 -20.08 -2.18 -0.29
C THR A 482 -20.25 -1.80 -1.74
N LEU A 483 -19.40 -2.29 -2.64
CA LEU A 483 -19.48 -2.03 -4.08
C LEU A 483 -20.78 -2.59 -4.67
N GLU A 484 -21.16 -3.83 -4.33
CA GLU A 484 -22.40 -4.47 -4.80
C GLU A 484 -23.66 -3.74 -4.31
N ALA A 485 -23.58 -3.08 -3.15
CA ALA A 485 -24.70 -2.34 -2.59
C ALA A 485 -24.94 -0.95 -3.21
N LEU A 486 -24.01 -0.44 -4.02
CA LEU A 486 -24.14 0.83 -4.74
C LEU A 486 -25.12 0.69 -5.91
N ASP A 487 -25.98 1.70 -6.08
CA ASP A 487 -26.98 1.76 -7.15
C ASP A 487 -27.08 3.21 -7.62
N ASP A 488 -26.46 3.51 -8.76
CA ASP A 488 -26.35 4.86 -9.31
C ASP A 488 -27.70 5.59 -9.36
N ASP A 489 -28.73 4.90 -9.82
CA ASP A 489 -30.07 5.46 -10.03
C ASP A 489 -30.72 5.84 -8.70
N LYS A 490 -30.56 4.98 -7.70
CA LYS A 490 -31.07 5.19 -6.34
C LYS A 490 -30.27 6.24 -5.59
N ASP A 491 -28.96 6.26 -5.76
CA ASP A 491 -28.05 7.14 -5.03
C ASP A 491 -28.07 8.56 -5.61
N LEU A 492 -28.23 8.72 -6.93
CA LEU A 492 -28.55 10.01 -7.55
C LEU A 492 -29.88 10.59 -7.02
N ARG A 493 -30.96 9.79 -6.98
CA ARG A 493 -32.25 10.25 -6.45
C ARG A 493 -32.16 10.66 -4.98
N ARG A 494 -31.38 9.92 -4.17
CA ARG A 494 -31.11 10.27 -2.77
C ARG A 494 -30.36 11.58 -2.64
N TRP A 495 -29.36 11.80 -3.50
CA TRP A 495 -28.61 13.04 -3.55
C TRP A 495 -29.51 14.24 -3.87
N GLU A 496 -30.30 14.14 -4.93
CA GLU A 496 -31.23 15.19 -5.37
C GLU A 496 -32.29 15.51 -4.29
N ALA A 497 -32.83 14.48 -3.64
CA ALA A 497 -33.75 14.64 -2.53
C ALA A 497 -33.10 15.31 -1.30
N ALA A 498 -31.79 15.16 -1.10
CA ALA A 498 -31.05 15.83 -0.05
C ALA A 498 -30.77 17.29 -0.39
N GLU A 499 -30.39 17.61 -1.64
CA GLU A 499 -30.26 19.00 -2.13
C GLU A 499 -31.57 19.76 -2.02
N ALA A 500 -32.70 19.15 -2.38
CA ALA A 500 -34.01 19.79 -2.27
C ALA A 500 -34.45 20.12 -0.82
N LYS A 501 -33.79 19.54 0.19
CA LYS A 501 -34.07 19.78 1.62
C LYS A 501 -33.12 20.80 2.26
N GLU A 502 -32.02 21.15 1.60
CA GLU A 502 -31.11 22.20 2.08
C GLU A 502 -31.77 23.56 1.86
N PRO A 503 -31.86 24.44 2.89
CA PRO A 503 -32.32 25.80 2.68
C PRO A 503 -31.39 26.49 1.68
N PRO A 504 -31.92 27.33 0.77
CA PRO A 504 -31.10 28.00 -0.24
C PRO A 504 -29.97 28.75 0.45
N GLU A 505 -28.76 28.69 -0.13
CA GLU A 505 -27.62 29.48 0.33
C GLU A 505 -28.06 30.94 0.49
N PRO A 506 -27.65 31.64 1.56
CA PRO A 506 -27.97 33.05 1.72
C PRO A 506 -27.38 33.78 0.51
N THR A 507 -28.26 34.24 -0.37
CA THR A 507 -27.93 35.14 -1.47
C THR A 507 -27.13 36.31 -0.91
N GLU A 508 -25.96 36.59 -1.48
CA GLU A 508 -25.17 37.77 -1.15
C GLU A 508 -26.08 39.02 -1.12
N PRO A 509 -25.88 39.94 -0.16
CA PRO A 509 -26.71 41.11 -0.06
C PRO A 509 -26.60 41.91 -1.36
N THR A 510 -27.74 42.09 -2.03
CA THR A 510 -27.92 42.98 -3.18
C THR A 510 -27.20 44.30 -2.96
N GLU A 511 -26.41 44.70 -3.96
CA GLU A 511 -25.64 45.93 -4.02
C GLU A 511 -26.40 47.11 -3.39
N SER A 512 -25.73 47.77 -2.44
CA SER A 512 -26.19 49.05 -1.91
C SER A 512 -26.18 50.09 -3.04
N PRO A 513 -27.20 50.97 -3.14
CA PRO A 513 -27.30 51.90 -4.26
C PRO A 513 -26.13 52.90 -4.23
N GLU A 514 -25.56 53.16 -5.41
CA GLU A 514 -24.49 54.14 -5.61
C GLU A 514 -24.85 55.51 -4.99
N PRO A 515 -23.91 56.17 -4.29
CA PRO A 515 -24.13 57.53 -3.82
C PRO A 515 -24.05 58.50 -5.01
N GLY A 516 -25.22 59.04 -5.37
CA GLY A 516 -25.35 60.09 -6.38
C GLY A 516 -24.61 61.38 -6.03
N ASP A 517 -24.07 61.98 -7.09
CA ASP A 517 -23.45 63.29 -7.23
C ASP A 517 -24.00 64.41 -6.34
N THR A 518 -23.11 65.17 -5.69
CA THR A 518 -23.15 66.65 -5.64
C THR A 518 -21.82 67.24 -5.12
N PRO A 519 -21.49 68.52 -5.39
CA PRO A 519 -20.36 68.88 -6.25
C PRO A 519 -19.18 69.57 -5.52
N ALA A 520 -18.06 69.64 -6.23
CA ALA A 520 -16.80 70.23 -5.79
C ALA A 520 -16.90 71.71 -5.36
N ALA A 521 -16.20 72.05 -4.28
CA ALA A 521 -15.83 73.41 -3.89
C ALA A 521 -14.29 73.52 -3.77
N PRO A 522 -13.71 74.72 -4.02
CA PRO A 522 -12.40 74.85 -4.62
C PRO A 522 -11.24 74.90 -3.61
N ARG A 523 -10.08 74.42 -4.06
CA ARG A 523 -8.79 74.54 -3.36
C ARG A 523 -8.34 76.01 -3.28
N GLU A 524 -8.09 76.51 -2.09
CA GLU A 524 -7.20 77.67 -1.88
C GLU A 524 -5.77 77.19 -1.59
N PRO A 525 -4.72 77.89 -2.07
CA PRO A 525 -3.34 77.52 -1.84
C PRO A 525 -2.85 78.08 -0.50
N ALA A 526 -2.16 77.26 0.28
CA ALA A 526 -1.37 77.73 1.43
C ALA A 526 0.03 78.18 0.99
N PRO A 527 0.74 78.90 1.86
CA PRO A 527 2.00 78.36 2.38
C PRO A 527 1.80 77.64 3.72
#